data_AF-A0A0J6FFK1-F1
#
_entry.id   AF-A0A0J6FFK1-F1
#
_cell.length_a   1.000
_cell.length_b   1.000
_cell.length_c   1.000
_cell.angle_alpha   90.00
_cell.angle_beta   90.00
_cell.angle_gamma   90.00
#
_symmetry.space_group_name_H-M   'P 1'
#
loop_
_entity.id
_entity.type
_entity.pdbx_description
1 polymer ?
#
loop_
_entity_poly.entity_id
_entity_poly.type
_entity_poly.pdbx_seq_one_letter_code
_entity_poly.pdbx_strand_id
1 'polypeptide(L)'
;MKTDEFITRILPLKDNLLRVAYRITGNAERSEQIVQDVMLKVWGERAAWIVIEDIPSYCLMVTRNMALDTINLQRKRTESFTVR
;
A
#
# COMPACT_ATOMS: atom_id res chain seq x y z
N MET A 1 3.84 -3.19 22.36
CA MET A 1 2.53 -2.92 21.73
C MET A 1 1.84 -4.26 21.47
N LYS A 2 0.54 -4.37 21.78
CA LYS A 2 -0.20 -5.63 21.67
C LYS A 2 -0.66 -5.84 20.22
N THR A 3 -0.57 -7.07 19.74
CA THR A 3 -1.08 -7.57 18.45
C THR A 3 -2.52 -7.10 18.16
N ASP A 4 -3.31 -6.90 19.21
CA ASP A 4 -4.71 -6.47 19.17
C ASP A 4 -4.93 -5.18 18.38
N GLU A 5 -4.01 -4.21 18.47
CA GLU A 5 -4.21 -2.90 17.84
C GLU A 5 -4.15 -2.98 16.30
N PHE A 6 -3.33 -3.86 15.75
CA PHE A 6 -3.29 -4.13 14.30
C PHE A 6 -4.60 -4.78 13.84
N ILE A 7 -5.10 -5.74 14.62
CA ILE A 7 -6.35 -6.45 14.32
C ILE A 7 -7.53 -5.48 14.34
N THR A 8 -7.59 -4.57 15.30
CA THR A 8 -8.73 -3.67 15.45
C THR A 8 -8.67 -2.46 14.52
N ARG A 9 -7.47 -1.94 14.19
CA ARG A 9 -7.33 -0.68 13.45
C ARG A 9 -6.90 -0.86 12.00
N ILE A 10 -6.09 -1.87 11.67
CA ILE A 10 -5.47 -2.02 10.35
C ILE A 10 -6.17 -3.07 9.49
N LEU A 11 -6.52 -4.25 10.04
CA LEU A 11 -7.24 -5.27 9.28
C LEU A 11 -8.54 -4.76 8.63
N PRO A 12 -9.39 -3.95 9.30
CA PRO A 12 -10.62 -3.43 8.69
C PRO A 12 -10.37 -2.48 7.51
N LEU A 13 -9.15 -1.94 7.37
CA LEU A 13 -8.81 -1.04 6.28
C LEU A 13 -8.58 -1.78 4.96
N LYS A 14 -8.39 -3.11 4.98
CA LYS A 14 -8.02 -3.90 3.79
C LYS A 14 -8.84 -3.52 2.56
N ASP A 15 -10.16 -3.45 2.69
CA ASP A 15 -11.05 -3.14 1.57
C ASP A 15 -10.91 -1.69 1.09
N ASN A 16 -10.65 -0.75 2.00
CA ASN A 16 -10.38 0.65 1.64
C ASN A 16 -9.06 0.76 0.88
N LEU A 17 -8.00 0.11 1.36
CA LEU A 17 -6.69 0.08 0.71
C LEU A 17 -6.77 -0.57 -0.67
N LEU A 18 -7.53 -1.67 -0.79
CA LEU A 18 -7.75 -2.37 -2.06
C LEU A 18 -8.44 -1.47 -3.08
N ARG A 19 -9.48 -0.73 -2.69
CA ARG A 19 -10.15 0.23 -3.58
C ARG A 19 -9.21 1.35 -4.04
N VAL A 20 -8.36 1.87 -3.16
CA VAL A 20 -7.37 2.90 -3.52
C VAL A 20 -6.34 2.35 -4.50
N ALA A 21 -5.75 1.19 -4.19
CA ALA A 21 -4.77 0.55 -5.06
C ALA A 21 -5.37 0.24 -6.44
N TYR A 22 -6.59 -0.34 -6.48
CA TYR A 22 -7.27 -0.68 -7.73
C TYR A 22 -7.60 0.54 -8.59
N ARG A 23 -8.03 1.64 -7.97
CA ARG A 23 -8.31 2.87 -8.71
C ARG A 23 -7.07 3.46 -9.40
N ILE A 24 -5.87 3.15 -8.90
CA ILE A 24 -4.61 3.61 -9.48
C ILE A 24 -4.05 2.58 -10.47
N THR A 25 -4.06 1.30 -10.12
CA THR A 25 -3.43 0.25 -10.93
C THR A 25 -4.31 -0.30 -12.04
N GLY A 26 -5.63 -0.24 -11.90
CA GLY A 26 -6.60 -0.87 -12.80
C GLY A 26 -6.48 -2.40 -12.89
N ASN A 27 -5.70 -3.04 -12.01
CA ASN A 27 -5.38 -4.47 -12.07
C ASN A 27 -5.54 -5.08 -10.68
N ALA A 28 -6.49 -6.02 -10.56
CA ALA A 28 -6.90 -6.61 -9.29
C ALA A 28 -5.76 -7.35 -8.57
N GLU A 29 -5.01 -8.20 -9.29
CA GLU A 29 -3.90 -8.99 -8.74
C GLU A 29 -2.81 -8.07 -8.15
N ARG A 30 -2.40 -7.05 -8.91
CA ARG A 30 -1.43 -6.06 -8.43
C ARG A 30 -1.96 -5.23 -7.26
N SER A 31 -3.25 -4.88 -7.27
CA SER A 31 -3.85 -4.16 -6.15
C SER A 31 -3.79 -5.00 -4.87
N GLU A 32 -4.12 -6.28 -4.96
CA GLU A 32 -4.07 -7.20 -3.83
C GLU A 32 -2.63 -7.38 -3.33
N GLN A 33 -1.66 -7.54 -4.24
CA GLN A 33 -0.24 -7.59 -3.89
C GLN A 33 0.22 -6.32 -3.15
N ILE A 34 -0.12 -5.14 -3.66
CA ILE A 34 0.23 -3.86 -3.01
C ILE A 34 -0.37 -3.80 -1.59
N VAL A 35 -1.64 -4.18 -1.42
CA VAL A 35 -2.28 -4.18 -0.10
C VAL A 35 -1.56 -5.13 0.86
N GLN A 36 -1.19 -6.33 0.42
CA GLN A 36 -0.42 -7.27 1.24
C GLN A 36 0.93 -6.68 1.65
N ASP A 37 1.67 -6.09 0.72
CA ASP A 37 2.97 -5.47 0.99
C ASP A 37 2.86 -4.29 1.96
N VAL A 38 1.82 -3.45 1.83
CA VAL A 38 1.52 -2.36 2.76
C VAL A 38 1.28 -2.89 4.17
N MET A 39 0.45 -3.93 4.31
CA MET A 39 0.12 -4.51 5.61
C MET A 39 1.37 -5.10 6.29
N LEU A 40 2.22 -5.79 5.53
CA LEU A 40 3.49 -6.32 6.02
C LEU A 40 4.46 -5.20 6.42
N LYS A 41 4.57 -4.15 5.60
CA LYS A 41 5.41 -2.98 5.89
C LYS A 41 4.99 -2.29 7.17
N VAL A 42 3.71 -1.96 7.29
CA VAL A 42 3.15 -1.28 8.47
C VAL A 42 3.35 -2.15 9.74
N TRP A 43 3.17 -3.46 9.64
CA TRP A 43 3.45 -4.40 10.73
C TRP A 43 4.93 -4.45 11.14
N GLY A 44 5.83 -4.41 10.16
CA GLY A 44 7.28 -4.32 10.38
C GLY A 44 7.68 -3.02 11.09
N GLU A 45 7.00 -1.92 10.75
CA GLU A 45 7.25 -0.57 11.27
C GLU A 45 6.49 -0.25 12.58
N ARG A 46 5.96 -1.26 13.29
CA ARG A 46 5.15 -1.07 14.52
C ARG A 46 5.81 -0.25 15.63
N ALA A 47 7.14 -0.18 15.67
CA ALA A 47 7.85 0.68 16.62
C ALA A 47 7.64 2.17 16.33
N ALA A 48 7.44 2.54 15.05
CA ALA A 48 7.18 3.91 14.63
C ALA A 48 5.74 4.36 14.88
N TRP A 49 4.82 3.45 15.25
CA TRP A 49 3.41 3.83 15.45
C TRP A 49 3.22 4.75 16.66
N ILE A 50 4.16 4.75 17.61
CA ILE A 50 4.14 5.66 18.76
C ILE A 50 4.19 7.13 18.33
N VAL A 51 4.83 7.42 17.20
CA VAL A 51 4.96 8.78 16.66
C VAL A 51 3.96 9.10 15.54
N ILE A 52 3.19 8.11 15.08
CA ILE A 52 2.18 8.30 14.05
C ILE A 52 0.83 8.56 14.71
N GLU A 53 0.33 9.78 14.57
CA GLU A 53 -0.95 10.22 15.14
C GLU A 53 -2.15 9.45 14.56
N ASP A 54 -2.15 9.22 13.24
CA ASP A 54 -3.23 8.52 12.54
C ASP A 54 -2.72 7.39 11.62
N ILE A 55 -2.68 6.19 12.18
CA ILE A 55 -2.26 4.95 11.50
C ILE A 55 -3.12 4.65 10.24
N PRO A 56 -4.46 4.75 10.28
CA PRO A 56 -5.29 4.63 9.08
C PRO A 56 -4.88 5.54 7.92
N SER A 57 -4.67 6.83 8.17
CA SER A 57 -4.22 7.76 7.12
C SER A 57 -2.83 7.43 6.62
N TYR A 58 -1.93 7.00 7.50
CA TYR A 58 -0.61 6.50 7.12
C TYR A 58 -0.73 5.31 6.15
N CYS A 59 -1.55 4.31 6.46
CA CYS A 59 -1.77 3.15 5.59
C CYS A 59 -2.29 3.55 4.18
N LEU A 60 -3.24 4.49 4.12
CA LEU A 60 -3.78 5.02 2.86
C LEU A 60 -2.70 5.74 2.04
N MET A 61 -1.88 6.57 2.70
CA MET A 61 -0.76 7.28 2.07
C MET A 61 0.26 6.30 1.50
N VAL A 62 0.69 5.30 2.28
CA VAL A 62 1.66 4.29 1.84
C VAL A 62 1.11 3.49 0.66
N THR A 63 -0.16 3.07 0.71
CA THR A 63 -0.83 2.36 -0.39
C THR A 63 -0.84 3.17 -1.67
N ARG A 64 -1.20 4.45 -1.59
CA ARG A 64 -1.22 5.37 -2.73
C ARG A 64 0.16 5.49 -3.37
N ASN A 65 1.20 5.68 -2.54
CA ASN A 65 2.57 5.83 -3.02
C ASN A 65 3.06 4.57 -3.75
N MET A 66 2.86 3.40 -3.14
CA MET A 66 3.26 2.13 -3.75
C MET A 66 2.52 1.85 -5.07
N ALA A 67 1.23 2.18 -5.16
CA ALA A 67 0.46 2.03 -6.39
C ALA A 67 0.95 2.96 -7.51
N LEU A 68 1.31 4.21 -7.19
CA LEU A 68 1.87 5.16 -8.16
C LEU A 68 3.25 4.74 -8.65
N ASP A 69 4.12 4.30 -7.74
CA ASP A 69 5.46 3.80 -8.09
C ASP A 69 5.37 2.59 -9.03
N THR A 70 4.43 1.68 -8.75
CA THR A 70 4.14 0.51 -9.59
C THR A 70 3.76 0.91 -11.03
N ILE A 71 2.92 1.93 -11.21
CA ILE A 71 2.55 2.45 -12.55
C ILE A 71 3.73 3.16 -13.22
N ASN A 72 4.48 3.99 -12.48
CA ASN A 72 5.63 4.70 -13.02
C ASN A 72 6.74 3.75 -13.50
N LEU A 73 7.00 2.67 -12.75
CA LEU A 73 7.96 1.63 -13.14
C LEU A 73 7.53 0.90 -14.40
N GLN A 74 6.24 0.61 -14.56
CA GLN A 74 5.72 0.01 -15.79
C GLN A 74 5.88 0.92 -16.99
N ARG A 75 5.54 2.20 -16.84
CA ARG A 75 5.70 3.20 -17.91
C ARG A 75 7.17 3.28 -18.35
N LYS A 76 8.10 3.41 -17.41
CA LYS A 76 9.55 3.46 -17.70
C LYS A 76 10.03 2.20 -18.43
N ARG A 77 9.55 1.01 -18.04
CA ARG A 77 9.85 -0.23 -18.75
C ARG A 77 9.33 -0.16 -20.18
N THR A 78 8.07 0.18 -20.39
CA THR A 78 7.48 0.30 -21.74
C THR A 78 8.24 1.30 -22.61
N GLU A 79 8.56 2.49 -22.10
CA GLU A 79 9.35 3.50 -22.81
C GLU A 79 10.73 2.97 -23.21
N SER A 80 11.42 2.23 -22.34
CA SER A 80 12.72 1.63 -22.66
C SER A 80 12.67 0.58 -23.78
N PHE A 81 11.51 -0.06 -24.01
CA PHE A 81 11.31 -1.01 -25.11
C PHE A 81 10.96 -0.33 -26.43
N THR A 82 10.30 0.83 -26.41
CA THR A 82 9.90 1.55 -27.63
C THR A 82 11.06 2.34 -28.26
N VAL A 83 12.11 2.67 -27.51
CA VAL A 83 13.27 3.47 -27.97
C VAL A 83 14.43 2.58 -28.46
N ARG A 84 14.18 1.30 -28.72
CA ARG A 84 15.13 0.35 -29.35
C ARG A 84 14.60 -0.11 -30.70
#